data_AF-A0A2H9N4G6-F1
#
_entry.id   AF-A0A2H9N4G6-F1
#
_cell.length_a   1.000
_cell.length_b   1.000
_cell.length_c   1.000
_cell.angle_alpha   90.00
_cell.angle_beta   90.00
_cell.angle_gamma   90.00
#
_symmetry.space_group_name_H-M   'P 1'
#
loop_
_entity.id
_entity.type
_entity.pdbx_description
1 polymer ?
#
loop_
_entity_poly.entity_id
_entity_poly.type
_entity_poly.pdbx_seq_one_letter_code
_entity_poly.pdbx_strand_id
1 'polypeptide(L)'
;MKRGITILKKWGFKIKEGKTLRMEKWWMAGTPQDQAKEINNMYSDDHVKAIIAQAGGASAIKVLPFLDYDIIKRNPKPFIGMSDNNAYHLAMFSKVKLAGAFI
;
A
#
# COMPACT_ATOMS: atom_id res chain seq x y z
N MET A 1 0.99 -12.30 -9.69
CA MET A 1 0.78 -12.45 -8.23
C MET A 1 1.41 -13.70 -7.61
N LYS A 2 0.99 -14.94 -7.96
CA LYS A 2 1.49 -16.19 -7.32
C LYS A 2 3.02 -16.30 -7.25
N ARG A 3 3.71 -16.01 -8.37
CA ARG A 3 5.19 -16.03 -8.44
C ARG A 3 5.86 -15.11 -7.41
N GLY A 4 5.36 -13.88 -7.25
CA GLY A 4 5.91 -12.91 -6.31
C GLY A 4 5.77 -13.36 -4.86
N ILE A 5 4.59 -13.87 -4.48
CA ILE A 5 4.34 -14.43 -3.15
C ILE A 5 5.28 -15.61 -2.87
N THR A 6 5.48 -16.51 -3.84
CA THR A 6 6.40 -17.64 -3.68
C THR A 6 7.83 -17.19 -3.43
N ILE A 7 8.32 -16.17 -4.15
CA ILE A 7 9.67 -15.64 -3.97
C ILE A 7 9.82 -15.01 -2.57
N LEU A 8 8.87 -14.16 -2.16
CA LEU A 8 8.94 -13.52 -0.85
C LEU A 8 8.89 -14.54 0.30
N LYS A 9 8.08 -15.60 0.16
CA LYS A 9 8.06 -16.72 1.13
C LYS A 9 9.40 -17.47 1.17
N LYS A 10 10.03 -17.71 0.01
CA LYS A 10 11.37 -18.33 -0.06
C LYS A 10 12.45 -17.49 0.61
N TRP A 11 12.32 -16.17 0.60
CA TRP A 11 13.19 -15.25 1.33
C TRP A 11 12.89 -15.19 2.84
N GLY A 12 11.92 -15.97 3.33
CA GLY A 12 11.59 -16.06 4.76
C GLY A 12 10.54 -15.07 5.24
N PHE A 13 9.91 -14.29 4.35
CA PHE A 13 8.87 -13.35 4.74
C PHE A 13 7.52 -14.04 4.96
N LYS A 14 6.82 -13.63 6.03
CA LYS A 14 5.41 -13.95 6.25
C LYS A 14 4.55 -12.98 5.45
N ILE A 15 3.63 -13.51 4.66
CA ILE A 15 2.80 -12.71 3.75
C ILE A 15 1.39 -12.58 4.29
N LYS A 16 0.96 -11.32 4.47
CA LYS A 16 -0.43 -10.94 4.70
C LYS A 16 -0.96 -10.32 3.41
N GLU A 17 -1.93 -10.97 2.77
CA GLU A 17 -2.57 -10.45 1.57
C GLU A 17 -3.63 -9.40 1.93
N GLY A 18 -3.71 -8.31 1.14
CA GLY A 18 -4.82 -7.37 1.22
C GLY A 18 -6.09 -7.95 0.60
N LYS A 19 -7.25 -7.61 1.16
CA LYS A 19 -8.58 -7.89 0.62
C LYS A 19 -8.79 -7.23 -0.75
N THR A 20 -8.24 -6.04 -0.98
CA THR A 20 -8.38 -5.30 -2.25
C THR A 20 -7.74 -6.03 -3.44
N LEU A 21 -6.82 -6.98 -3.19
CA LEU A 21 -6.22 -7.83 -4.24
C LEU A 21 -7.22 -8.77 -4.93
N ARG A 22 -8.47 -8.85 -4.44
CA ARG A 22 -9.56 -9.64 -5.03
C ARG A 22 -10.79 -8.79 -5.34
N MET A 23 -10.68 -7.47 -5.21
CA MET A 23 -11.76 -6.55 -5.51
C MET A 23 -11.57 -5.96 -6.90
N GLU A 24 -12.68 -5.64 -7.54
CA GLU A 24 -12.69 -4.99 -8.84
C GLU A 24 -13.83 -3.96 -8.87
N LYS A 25 -13.52 -2.75 -9.31
CA LYS A 25 -14.50 -1.73 -9.66
C LYS A 25 -13.97 -0.97 -10.87
N TRP A 26 -14.53 -1.26 -12.04
CA TRP A 26 -14.01 -0.78 -13.32
C TRP A 26 -12.56 -1.22 -13.51
N TRP A 27 -11.62 -0.29 -13.63
CA TRP A 27 -10.18 -0.57 -13.74
C TRP A 27 -9.44 -0.52 -12.38
N MET A 28 -10.17 -0.39 -11.27
CA MET A 28 -9.61 -0.18 -9.93
C MET A 28 -9.77 -1.41 -9.02
N ALA A 29 -8.86 -1.57 -8.06
CA ALA A 29 -8.93 -2.59 -7.00
C ALA A 29 -9.94 -2.19 -5.91
N GLY A 30 -11.23 -2.14 -6.25
CA GLY A 30 -12.30 -1.62 -5.40
C GLY A 30 -12.45 -0.09 -5.46
N THR A 31 -13.24 0.48 -4.55
CA THR A 31 -13.41 1.95 -4.44
C THR A 31 -12.15 2.62 -3.88
N PRO A 32 -11.98 3.94 -4.07
CA PRO A 32 -10.91 4.67 -3.39
C PRO A 32 -10.88 4.47 -1.87
N GLN A 33 -12.07 4.37 -1.25
CA GLN A 33 -12.24 4.14 0.17
C GLN A 33 -11.82 2.73 0.58
N ASP A 34 -12.07 1.71 -0.25
CA ASP A 34 -11.61 0.33 0.02
C ASP A 34 -10.07 0.27 0.03
N GLN A 35 -9.44 0.90 -0.96
CA GLN A 35 -7.99 0.98 -1.06
C GLN A 35 -7.37 1.75 0.12
N ALA A 36 -7.94 2.91 0.48
CA ALA A 36 -7.47 3.68 1.62
C ALA A 36 -7.64 2.92 2.94
N LYS A 37 -8.79 2.25 3.12
CA LYS A 37 -9.03 1.42 4.30
C LYS A 37 -8.01 0.30 4.41
N GLU A 38 -7.66 -0.37 3.32
CA GLU A 38 -6.61 -1.38 3.32
C GLU A 38 -5.25 -0.79 3.74
N ILE A 39 -4.85 0.32 3.12
CA ILE A 39 -3.57 0.98 3.43
C ILE A 39 -3.54 1.38 4.91
N ASN A 40 -4.57 2.05 5.41
CA ASN A 40 -4.69 2.47 6.80
C ASN A 40 -4.60 1.27 7.76
N ASN A 41 -5.31 0.17 7.46
CA ASN A 41 -5.26 -1.07 8.26
C ASN A 41 -3.86 -1.70 8.29
N MET A 42 -3.12 -1.66 7.18
CA MET A 42 -1.76 -2.19 7.12
C MET A 42 -0.78 -1.32 7.91
N TYR A 43 -0.99 -0.01 7.95
CA TYR A 43 -0.20 0.89 8.80
C TYR A 43 -0.53 0.69 10.29
N SER A 44 -1.81 0.52 10.66
CA SER A 44 -2.21 0.30 12.06
C SER A 44 -1.85 -1.08 12.62
N ASP A 45 -1.50 -2.06 11.78
CA ASP A 45 -1.16 -3.41 12.22
C ASP A 45 0.35 -3.53 12.55
N ASP A 46 0.67 -3.70 13.85
CA ASP A 46 2.04 -3.84 14.34
C ASP A 46 2.77 -5.10 13.86
N HIS A 47 2.04 -6.12 13.38
CA HIS A 47 2.63 -7.31 12.78
C HIS A 47 3.06 -7.08 11.33
N VAL A 48 2.55 -6.04 10.65
CA VAL A 48 2.97 -5.66 9.31
C VAL A 48 4.24 -4.80 9.40
N LYS A 49 5.34 -5.31 8.86
CA LYS A 49 6.65 -4.64 8.87
C LYS A 49 7.00 -3.90 7.57
N ALA A 50 6.32 -4.22 6.48
CA ALA A 50 6.43 -3.52 5.19
C ALA A 50 5.15 -3.75 4.37
N ILE A 51 4.83 -2.80 3.50
CA ILE A 51 3.68 -2.85 2.60
C ILE A 51 4.21 -2.85 1.18
N ILE A 52 3.85 -3.86 0.38
CA ILE A 52 4.25 -3.96 -1.03
C ILE A 52 3.00 -3.86 -1.90
N ALA A 53 2.95 -2.84 -2.75
CA ALA A 53 1.90 -2.72 -3.75
C ALA A 53 2.05 -3.81 -4.81
N GLN A 54 0.96 -4.51 -5.13
CA GLN A 54 0.99 -5.63 -6.08
C GLN A 54 1.12 -5.18 -7.54
N ALA A 55 0.67 -3.96 -7.85
CA ALA A 55 0.75 -3.33 -9.16
C ALA A 55 0.57 -1.80 -9.02
N GLY A 56 0.94 -1.06 -10.07
CA GLY A 56 0.54 0.33 -10.27
C GLY A 56 -0.91 0.44 -10.78
N GLY A 57 -1.22 1.51 -11.52
CA GLY A 57 -2.57 1.75 -12.02
C GLY A 57 -2.80 3.19 -12.45
N ALA A 58 -4.02 3.69 -12.20
CA ALA A 58 -4.38 5.09 -12.45
C ALA A 58 -5.45 5.56 -11.43
N SER A 59 -5.29 5.17 -10.17
CA SER A 59 -6.30 5.42 -9.14
C SER A 59 -5.76 6.00 -7.83
N ALA A 60 -4.44 5.95 -7.62
CA ALA A 60 -3.84 6.37 -6.36
C ALA A 60 -4.20 7.81 -5.96
N ILE A 61 -4.28 8.74 -6.92
CA ILE A 61 -4.64 10.15 -6.63
C ILE A 61 -6.05 10.29 -6.02
N LYS A 62 -6.97 9.39 -6.37
CA LYS A 62 -8.34 9.37 -5.83
C LYS A 62 -8.39 8.82 -4.40
N VAL A 63 -7.38 8.04 -4.01
CA VAL A 63 -7.28 7.39 -2.69
C VAL A 63 -6.70 8.34 -1.64
N LEU A 64 -5.82 9.26 -2.05
CA LEU A 64 -5.08 10.17 -1.15
C LEU A 64 -5.93 10.92 -0.12
N PRO A 65 -7.14 11.43 -0.44
CA PRO A 65 -7.98 12.14 0.54
C PRO A 65 -8.50 11.27 1.68
N PHE A 66 -8.48 9.94 1.51
CA PHE A 66 -9.01 8.97 2.48
C PHE A 66 -7.92 8.29 3.32
N LEU A 67 -6.64 8.61 3.08
CA LEU A 67 -5.54 8.09 3.87
C LEU A 67 -5.50 8.76 5.25
N ASP A 68 -5.34 7.95 6.30
CA ASP A 68 -5.16 8.43 7.66
C ASP A 68 -3.67 8.71 7.89
N TYR A 69 -3.27 9.94 7.60
CA TYR A 69 -1.88 10.36 7.74
C TYR A 69 -1.40 10.34 9.20
N ASP A 70 -2.28 10.47 10.20
CA ASP A 70 -1.88 10.38 11.61
C ASP A 70 -1.51 8.94 11.99
N ILE A 71 -2.27 7.94 11.51
CA ILE A 71 -1.92 6.53 11.67
C ILE A 71 -0.60 6.21 10.96
N ILE A 72 -0.42 6.70 9.72
CA ILE A 72 0.81 6.50 8.96
C ILE A 72 2.02 7.11 9.70
N LYS A 73 1.86 8.32 10.23
CA LYS A 73 2.91 9.02 10.99
C LYS A 73 3.26 8.32 12.29
N ARG A 74 2.28 7.78 13.01
CA ARG A 74 2.49 7.04 14.27
C ARG A 74 3.13 5.67 14.05
N ASN A 75 2.89 5.05 12.89
CA ASN A 75 3.35 3.69 12.60
C ASN A 75 4.18 3.65 11.31
N PRO A 76 5.29 4.40 11.22
CA PRO A 76 6.06 4.49 9.99
C PRO A 76 6.64 3.12 9.63
N LYS A 77 6.34 2.66 8.43
CA LYS A 77 6.88 1.42 7.86
C LYS A 77 7.06 1.58 6.34
N PRO A 78 7.99 0.83 5.72
CA PRO A 78 8.22 0.95 4.28
C PRO A 78 6.96 0.66 3.47
N PHE A 79 6.61 1.58 2.58
CA PHE A 79 5.70 1.35 1.47
C PHE A 79 6.55 1.16 0.22
N ILE A 80 6.32 0.07 -0.51
CA ILE A 80 7.14 -0.38 -1.63
C ILE A 80 6.27 -0.48 -2.89
N GLY A 81 6.66 0.23 -3.95
CA GLY A 81 5.94 0.21 -5.24
C GLY A 81 6.46 1.27 -6.20
N MET A 82 5.99 1.23 -7.45
CA MET A 82 6.40 2.13 -8.53
C MET A 82 5.19 2.47 -9.43
N SER A 83 5.34 3.41 -10.37
CA SER A 83 4.30 3.88 -11.30
C SER A 83 3.25 4.72 -10.56
N ASP A 84 1.96 4.39 -10.65
CA ASP A 84 0.87 5.10 -9.94
C ASP A 84 1.11 5.20 -8.42
N ASN A 85 1.85 4.23 -7.85
CA ASN A 85 2.21 4.25 -6.44
C ASN A 85 3.10 5.46 -6.05
N ASN A 86 3.72 6.14 -7.02
CA ASN A 86 4.46 7.38 -6.77
C ASN A 86 3.58 8.46 -6.15
N ALA A 87 2.27 8.47 -6.45
CA ALA A 87 1.35 9.39 -5.80
C ALA A 87 1.25 9.15 -4.29
N TYR A 88 1.29 7.88 -3.85
CA TYR A 88 1.35 7.54 -2.42
C TYR A 88 2.66 7.99 -1.79
N HIS A 89 3.80 7.71 -2.45
CA HIS A 89 5.11 8.11 -1.96
C HIS A 89 5.21 9.62 -1.76
N LEU A 90 4.77 10.41 -2.74
CA LEU A 90 4.79 11.87 -2.67
C LEU A 90 3.83 12.41 -1.60
N ALA A 91 2.64 11.83 -1.47
CA ALA A 91 1.68 12.23 -0.45
C ALA A 91 2.20 11.93 0.96
N MET A 92 2.72 10.73 1.20
CA MET A 92 3.28 10.33 2.50
C MET A 92 4.52 11.16 2.85
N PHE A 93 5.41 11.41 1.88
CA PHE A 93 6.56 12.27 2.12
C PHE A 93 6.15 13.72 2.44
N SER A 94 5.24 14.30 1.65
CA SER A 94 4.81 15.69 1.84
C SER A 94 4.09 15.91 3.17
N LYS A 95 3.21 14.97 3.57
CA LYS A 95 2.36 15.10 4.76
C LYS A 95 3.05 14.66 6.06
N VAL A 96 3.85 13.58 6.01
CA VAL A 96 4.37 12.94 7.24
C VAL A 96 5.86 12.63 7.18
N LYS A 97 6.58 13.08 6.13
CA LYS A 97 8.03 12.88 5.96
C LYS A 97 8.46 11.40 5.89
N LEU A 98 7.54 10.51 5.54
CA LEU A 98 7.85 9.10 5.30
C LEU A 98 8.48 8.94 3.92
N ALA A 99 9.71 8.42 3.87
CA ALA A 99 10.41 8.14 2.61
C ALA A 99 9.81 6.89 1.92
N GLY A 100 9.59 6.98 0.61
CA GLY A 100 9.12 5.87 -0.22
C GLY A 100 10.26 4.95 -0.67
N ALA A 101 9.95 3.66 -0.86
CA ALA A 101 10.84 2.71 -1.50
C ALA A 101 10.31 2.33 -2.90
N PHE A 102 11.14 2.52 -3.92
CA PHE A 102 10.81 2.28 -5.32
C PHE A 102 11.42 0.94 -5.77
N ILE A 103 10.68 0.14 -6.53
CA ILE A 103 11.12 -1.17 -7.06
C ILE A 103 10.80 -1.32 -8.54
#